data_AF-A0A497RT58-F1
#
_entry.id   AF-A0A497RT58-F1
#
_cell.length_a   1.000
_cell.length_b   1.000
_cell.length_c   1.000
_cell.angle_alpha   90.00
_cell.angle_beta   90.00
_cell.angle_gamma   90.00
#
_symmetry.space_group_name_H-M   'P 1'
#
loop_
_entity.id
_entity.type
_entity.pdbx_description
1 polymer ?
#
loop_
_entity_poly.entity_id
_entity_poly.type
_entity_poly.pdbx_seq_one_letter_code
_entity_poly.pdbx_strand_id
1 'polypeptide(L)'
;MKTTKTDKIMMGLGLVLCICAVALLMISETIDIVIILALFVAGVIGLITGFSKYLGYREGPRTDERTRKLSAFATTHSWFITFVLVNILFLLDYFDRLKITVSQILGLIFFVMLLTMVGMNVYFKRKGYAE
;
A
#
# COMPACT_ATOMS: atom_id res chain seq x y z
N MET A 1 -22.84 14.98 5.20
CA MET A 1 -21.77 14.28 4.46
C MET A 1 -22.39 13.30 3.46
N LYS A 2 -22.26 13.52 2.14
CA LYS A 2 -22.80 12.61 1.12
C LYS A 2 -21.70 11.65 0.71
N THR A 3 -21.69 10.45 1.30
CA THR A 3 -20.94 9.31 0.75
C THR A 3 -21.24 9.22 -0.75
N THR A 4 -20.22 9.25 -1.61
CA THR A 4 -20.47 9.00 -3.03
C THR A 4 -20.95 7.55 -3.19
N LYS A 5 -21.82 7.27 -4.17
CA LYS A 5 -22.32 5.90 -4.41
C LYS A 5 -21.16 4.89 -4.55
N THR A 6 -20.07 5.33 -5.17
CA THR A 6 -18.83 4.57 -5.36
C THR A 6 -18.14 4.12 -4.08
N ASP A 7 -18.08 4.96 -3.04
CA ASP A 7 -17.37 4.59 -1.80
C ASP A 7 -18.13 3.51 -1.01
N LYS A 8 -19.46 3.61 -1.00
CA LYS A 8 -20.34 2.57 -0.43
C LYS A 8 -20.22 1.24 -1.20
N ILE A 9 -20.10 1.30 -2.52
CA ILE A 9 -19.86 0.11 -3.36
C ILE A 9 -18.50 -0.52 -3.04
N MET A 10 -17.43 0.28 -2.88
CA MET A 10 -16.10 -0.25 -2.52
C MET A 10 -16.09 -0.90 -1.14
N MET A 11 -16.77 -0.32 -0.15
CA MET A 11 -16.92 -0.93 1.18
C MET A 11 -17.72 -2.24 1.11
N GLY A 12 -18.85 -2.23 0.40
CA GLY A 12 -19.69 -3.42 0.23
C GLY A 12 -18.95 -4.55 -0.48
N LEU A 13 -18.21 -4.23 -1.56
CA LEU A 13 -17.40 -5.19 -2.30
C LEU A 13 -16.27 -5.75 -1.45
N GLY A 14 -15.58 -4.91 -0.66
CA GLY A 14 -14.54 -5.36 0.26
C GLY A 14 -15.08 -6.32 1.33
N LEU A 15 -16.28 -6.03 1.87
CA LEU A 15 -16.93 -6.87 2.87
C LEU A 15 -17.35 -8.23 2.28
N VAL A 16 -17.91 -8.24 1.07
CA VAL A 16 -18.25 -9.48 0.34
C VAL A 16 -17.00 -10.31 0.07
N LEU A 17 -15.89 -9.70 -0.37
CA LEU A 17 -14.65 -10.42 -0.61
C LEU A 17 -14.08 -11.05 0.66
N CYS A 18 -14.12 -10.36 1.80
CA CYS A 18 -13.69 -10.93 3.09
C CYS A 18 -14.56 -12.12 3.50
N ILE A 19 -15.88 -12.01 3.37
CA ILE A 19 -16.81 -13.11 3.69
C ILE A 19 -16.58 -14.30 2.77
N CYS A 20 -16.44 -14.07 1.46
CA CYS A 20 -16.14 -15.11 0.49
C CYS A 20 -14.80 -15.79 0.78
N ALA A 21 -13.75 -15.05 1.15
CA ALA A 21 -12.45 -15.62 1.49
C ALA A 21 -12.56 -16.56 2.71
N VAL A 22 -13.27 -16.14 3.76
CA VAL A 22 -13.49 -16.96 4.96
C VAL A 22 -14.35 -18.19 4.64
N ALA A 23 -15.42 -18.03 3.86
CA ALA A 23 -16.27 -19.15 3.45
C ALA A 23 -15.49 -20.18 2.62
N LEU A 24 -14.64 -19.72 1.69
CA LEU A 24 -13.78 -20.60 0.90
C LEU A 24 -12.75 -21.33 1.76
N LEU A 25 -12.17 -20.67 2.77
CA LEU A 25 -11.26 -21.31 3.73
C LEU A 25 -11.93 -22.46 4.51
N MET A 26 -13.22 -22.30 4.83
CA MET A 26 -13.97 -23.27 5.64
C MET A 26 -14.53 -24.43 4.81
N ILE A 27 -14.78 -24.23 3.51
CA ILE A 27 -15.45 -25.21 2.63
C ILE A 27 -14.46 -25.93 1.72
N SER A 28 -13.40 -25.25 1.28
CA SER A 28 -12.49 -25.76 0.29
C SER A 28 -11.19 -26.25 0.91
N GLU A 29 -10.99 -27.57 0.88
CA GLU A 29 -9.68 -28.19 1.15
C GLU A 29 -8.79 -28.24 -0.11
N THR A 30 -9.33 -27.88 -1.27
CA THR A 30 -8.69 -28.05 -2.58
C THR A 30 -8.14 -26.76 -3.19
N ILE A 31 -8.61 -25.59 -2.73
CA ILE A 31 -8.14 -24.30 -3.21
C ILE A 31 -6.84 -23.94 -2.49
N ASP A 32 -5.85 -23.52 -3.28
CA ASP A 32 -4.58 -23.04 -2.75
C ASP A 32 -4.79 -21.87 -1.78
N ILE A 33 -4.19 -21.99 -0.60
CA ILE A 33 -4.24 -20.98 0.47
C ILE A 33 -3.77 -19.60 -0.01
N VAL A 34 -2.88 -19.54 -1.01
CA VAL A 34 -2.40 -18.28 -1.61
C VAL A 34 -3.55 -17.52 -2.29
N ILE A 35 -4.47 -18.23 -2.96
CA ILE A 35 -5.62 -17.63 -3.64
C ILE A 35 -6.58 -17.04 -2.60
N ILE A 36 -6.83 -17.79 -1.52
CA ILE A 36 -7.71 -17.37 -0.42
C ILE A 36 -7.12 -16.13 0.28
N LEU A 37 -5.81 -16.14 0.55
CA LEU A 37 -5.10 -15.03 1.15
C LEU A 37 -5.16 -13.77 0.27
N ALA A 38 -4.93 -13.90 -1.03
CA ALA A 38 -5.02 -12.79 -1.97
C ALA A 38 -6.43 -12.16 -1.97
N LEU A 39 -7.47 -12.99 -1.95
CA LEU A 39 -8.87 -12.54 -1.88
C LEU A 39 -9.16 -11.77 -0.58
N PHE A 40 -8.67 -12.29 0.55
CA PHE A 40 -8.83 -11.66 1.85
C PHE A 40 -8.12 -10.29 1.92
N VAL A 41 -6.87 -10.22 1.44
CA VAL A 41 -6.10 -8.97 1.39
C VAL A 41 -6.80 -7.93 0.51
N ALA A 42 -7.33 -8.32 -0.65
CA ALA A 42 -8.10 -7.43 -1.50
C ALA A 42 -9.36 -6.89 -0.80
N GLY A 43 -10.08 -7.75 -0.06
CA GLY A 43 -11.23 -7.36 0.74
C GLY A 43 -10.89 -6.34 1.83
N VAL A 44 -9.81 -6.59 2.58
CA VAL A 44 -9.31 -5.69 3.64
C VAL A 44 -8.90 -4.33 3.06
N ILE A 45 -8.21 -4.29 1.92
CA ILE A 45 -7.85 -3.03 1.24
C ILE A 45 -9.11 -2.25 0.84
N GLY A 46 -10.13 -2.92 0.30
CA GLY A 46 -11.42 -2.32 -0.04
C GLY A 46 -12.12 -1.70 1.17
N LEU A 47 -12.10 -2.39 2.31
CA LEU A 47 -12.65 -1.89 3.57
C LEU A 47 -11.87 -0.68 4.09
N ILE A 48 -10.54 -0.76 4.15
CA ILE A 48 -9.70 0.34 4.65
C ILE A 48 -9.88 1.59 3.79
N THR A 49 -9.87 1.44 2.46
CA THR A 49 -10.00 2.57 1.53
C THR A 49 -11.39 3.22 1.58
N GLY A 50 -12.45 2.42 1.70
CA GLY A 50 -13.80 2.93 1.87
C GLY A 50 -14.04 3.57 3.24
N PHE A 51 -13.54 2.96 4.30
CA PHE A 51 -13.69 3.45 5.68
C PHE A 51 -12.85 4.71 5.95
N SER A 52 -11.63 4.80 5.41
CA SER A 52 -10.79 5.99 5.50
C SER A 52 -11.48 7.23 4.90
N LYS A 53 -12.24 7.07 3.82
CA LYS A 53 -13.04 8.16 3.25
C LYS A 53 -14.30 8.47 4.06
N TYR A 54 -14.91 7.45 4.68
CA TYR A 54 -16.04 7.65 5.61
C TYR A 54 -15.63 8.45 6.86
N LEU A 55 -14.39 8.29 7.36
CA LEU A 55 -13.87 9.09 8.47
C LEU A 55 -13.50 10.54 8.10
N GLY A 56 -13.79 11.01 6.88
CA GLY A 56 -13.51 12.40 6.50
C GLY A 56 -12.02 12.71 6.33
N TYR A 57 -11.15 11.70 6.24
CA TYR A 57 -9.68 11.87 6.08
C TYR A 57 -9.28 12.60 4.78
N ARG A 58 -10.25 12.94 3.93
CA ARG A 58 -10.11 13.54 2.60
C ARG A 58 -10.93 14.81 2.39
N GLU A 59 -11.58 15.34 3.43
CA GLU A 59 -12.46 16.54 3.35
C GLU A 59 -11.75 17.88 3.65
N GLY A 60 -10.41 17.92 3.59
CA GLY A 60 -9.70 19.17 3.32
C GLY A 60 -9.87 19.58 1.85
N PRO A 61 -9.78 20.87 1.48
CA PRO A 61 -10.07 21.37 0.13
C PRO A 61 -9.40 20.49 -0.91
N ARG A 62 -10.22 19.82 -1.74
CA ARG A 62 -9.91 18.92 -2.87
C ARG A 62 -8.41 18.87 -3.19
N THR A 63 -7.61 18.17 -2.38
CA THR A 63 -6.13 18.15 -2.43
C THR A 63 -5.57 19.43 -3.06
N ASP A 64 -5.47 20.48 -2.27
CA ASP A 64 -4.66 21.67 -2.58
C ASP A 64 -3.45 21.23 -3.43
N GLU A 65 -3.22 21.89 -4.57
CA GLU A 65 -2.23 21.49 -5.58
C GLU A 65 -0.88 21.17 -4.93
N ARG A 66 -0.61 21.88 -3.84
CA ARG A 66 0.47 21.70 -2.86
C ARG A 66 0.57 20.31 -2.25
N THR A 67 -0.51 19.76 -1.70
CA THR A 67 -0.55 18.40 -1.13
C THR A 67 -0.34 17.35 -2.22
N ARG A 68 -0.85 17.60 -3.44
CA ARG A 68 -0.62 16.72 -4.59
C ARG A 68 0.83 16.72 -5.02
N LYS A 69 1.46 17.90 -5.12
CA LYS A 69 2.90 18.04 -5.41
C LYS A 69 3.74 17.37 -4.32
N LEU A 70 3.41 17.57 -3.06
CA LEU A 70 4.10 16.96 -1.92
C LEU A 70 4.09 15.43 -1.98
N SER A 71 2.91 14.85 -2.23
CA SER A 71 2.76 13.39 -2.37
C SER A 71 3.53 12.85 -3.58
N ALA A 72 3.51 13.57 -4.71
CA ALA A 72 4.29 13.20 -5.89
C ALA A 72 5.80 13.24 -5.60
N PHE A 73 6.30 14.32 -4.98
CA PHE A 73 7.71 14.43 -4.59
C PHE A 73 8.14 13.34 -3.59
N ALA A 74 7.34 13.07 -2.56
CA ALA A 74 7.60 12.00 -1.60
C ALA A 74 7.64 10.62 -2.29
N THR A 75 6.74 10.38 -3.26
CA THR A 75 6.70 9.15 -4.05
C THR A 75 7.96 9.00 -4.91
N THR A 76 8.37 10.05 -5.62
CA THR A 76 9.58 10.02 -6.46
C THR A 76 10.84 9.75 -5.62
N HIS A 77 10.96 10.38 -4.45
CA HIS A 77 12.10 10.14 -3.56
C HIS A 77 12.10 8.72 -2.99
N SER A 78 10.93 8.20 -2.60
CA SER A 78 10.79 6.81 -2.17
C SER A 78 11.20 5.83 -3.28
N TRP A 79 10.75 6.06 -4.52
CA TRP A 79 11.15 5.25 -5.68
C TRP A 79 12.66 5.28 -5.91
N PHE A 80 13.29 6.46 -5.84
CA PHE A 80 14.73 6.58 -6.00
C PHE A 80 15.50 5.81 -4.92
N ILE A 81 15.09 5.92 -3.65
CA ILE A 81 15.70 5.16 -2.55
C ILE A 81 15.54 3.66 -2.78
N THR A 82 14.35 3.20 -3.18
CA THR A 82 14.09 1.80 -3.50
C THR A 82 14.97 1.32 -4.66
N PHE A 83 15.16 2.14 -5.70
CA PHE A 83 16.04 1.81 -6.82
C PHE A 83 17.50 1.64 -6.37
N VAL A 84 18.01 2.55 -5.52
CA VAL A 84 19.34 2.42 -4.93
C VAL A 84 19.46 1.14 -4.09
N LEU A 85 18.45 0.86 -3.26
CA LEU A 85 18.41 -0.36 -2.45
C LEU A 85 18.45 -1.63 -3.33
N VAL A 86 17.64 -1.69 -4.39
CA VAL A 86 17.62 -2.84 -5.31
C VAL A 86 18.98 -3.05 -5.96
N ASN A 87 19.68 -1.99 -6.36
CA ASN A 87 21.03 -2.10 -6.90
C ASN A 87 22.02 -2.64 -5.86
N ILE A 88 21.95 -2.18 -4.60
CA ILE A 88 22.79 -2.69 -3.52
C ILE A 88 22.52 -4.17 -3.28
N LEU A 89 21.25 -4.58 -3.18
CA LEU A 89 20.86 -5.98 -3.01
C LEU A 89 21.33 -6.84 -4.18
N PHE A 90 21.20 -6.34 -5.42
CA PHE A 90 21.69 -7.01 -6.62
C PHE A 90 23.21 -7.20 -6.59
N LEU A 91 23.99 -6.18 -6.18
CA LEU A 91 25.44 -6.32 -6.02
C LEU A 91 25.80 -7.35 -4.94
N LEU A 92 25.10 -7.35 -3.81
CA LEU A 92 25.35 -8.29 -2.71
C LEU A 92 25.07 -9.74 -3.10
N ASP A 93 23.99 -9.96 -3.86
CA ASP A 93 23.66 -11.26 -4.46
C ASP A 93 24.71 -11.68 -5.50
N TYR A 94 25.10 -10.76 -6.39
CA TYR A 94 26.10 -10.99 -7.43
C TYR A 94 27.48 -11.41 -6.88
N PHE A 95 27.92 -10.79 -5.78
CA PHE A 95 29.18 -11.15 -5.11
C PHE A 95 29.05 -12.34 -4.15
N ASP A 96 27.91 -13.03 -4.14
CA ASP A 96 27.56 -14.13 -3.23
C ASP A 96 27.82 -13.78 -1.75
N ARG A 97 27.65 -12.50 -1.40
CA ARG A 97 27.82 -12.00 -0.02
C ARG A 97 26.58 -12.26 0.81
N LEU A 98 25.43 -12.42 0.16
CA LEU A 98 24.15 -12.42 0.82
C LEU A 98 23.13 -13.24 0.03
N LYS A 99 22.76 -14.42 0.55
CA LYS A 99 21.72 -15.29 -0.02
C LYS A 99 20.37 -14.97 0.61
N ILE A 100 19.54 -14.22 -0.10
CA ILE A 100 18.15 -13.92 0.28
C ILE A 100 17.19 -14.54 -0.73
N THR A 101 16.06 -15.06 -0.24
CA THR A 101 14.98 -15.58 -1.10
C THR A 101 14.22 -14.46 -1.80
N VAL A 102 13.67 -14.72 -3.00
CA VAL A 102 12.87 -13.73 -3.74
C VAL A 102 11.73 -13.14 -2.89
N SER A 103 11.05 -13.98 -2.10
CA SER A 103 9.97 -13.54 -1.20
C SER A 103 10.44 -12.54 -0.14
N GLN A 104 11.63 -12.75 0.42
CA GLN A 104 12.24 -11.82 1.38
C GLN A 104 12.68 -10.51 0.72
N ILE A 105 13.23 -10.55 -0.51
CA ILE A 105 13.57 -9.35 -1.29
C ILE A 105 12.32 -8.51 -1.54
N LEU A 106 11.24 -9.14 -2.03
CA LEU A 106 9.98 -8.45 -2.30
C LEU A 106 9.39 -7.84 -1.02
N GLY A 107 9.39 -8.60 0.09
CA GLY A 107 8.94 -8.09 1.38
C GLY A 107 9.75 -6.89 1.86
N LEU A 108 11.09 -6.96 1.74
CA LEU A 108 12.00 -5.86 2.11
C LEU A 108 11.76 -4.62 1.23
N ILE A 109 11.61 -4.79 -0.09
CA ILE A 109 11.33 -3.71 -1.03
C ILE A 109 10.03 -3.00 -0.66
N PHE A 110 8.93 -3.75 -0.48
CA PHE A 110 7.65 -3.14 -0.11
C PHE A 110 7.71 -2.43 1.23
N PHE A 111 8.38 -3.03 2.22
CA PHE A 111 8.54 -2.44 3.54
C PHE A 111 9.33 -1.12 3.48
N VAL A 112 10.49 -1.12 2.82
CA VAL A 112 11.33 0.08 2.68
C VAL A 112 10.62 1.15 1.87
N MET A 113 9.89 0.77 0.83
CA MET A 113 9.12 1.70 0.00
C MET A 113 8.03 2.41 0.81
N LEU A 114 7.25 1.67 1.60
CA LEU A 114 6.24 2.26 2.48
C LEU A 114 6.86 3.16 3.55
N LEU A 115 7.92 2.69 4.22
CA LEU A 115 8.57 3.42 5.31
C LEU A 115 9.21 4.72 4.80
N THR A 116 9.87 4.67 3.64
CA THR A 116 10.48 5.86 3.01
C THR A 116 9.41 6.82 2.50
N MET A 117 8.31 6.35 1.93
CA MET A 117 7.22 7.21 1.47
C MET A 117 6.56 7.96 2.64
N VAL A 118 6.29 7.27 3.75
CA VAL A 118 5.75 7.90 4.96
C VAL A 118 6.78 8.87 5.55
N GLY A 119 8.05 8.45 5.66
CA GLY A 119 9.14 9.28 6.16
C GLY A 119 9.32 10.57 5.35
N MET A 120 9.32 10.47 4.02
CA MET A 120 9.44 11.61 3.11
C MET A 120 8.22 12.53 3.17
N ASN A 121 7.00 11.98 3.25
CA ASN A 121 5.80 12.80 3.45
C ASN A 121 5.88 13.61 4.75
N VAL A 122 6.34 12.99 5.84
CA VAL A 122 6.52 13.69 7.13
C VAL A 122 7.66 14.72 7.05
N TYR A 123 8.79 14.37 6.44
CA TYR A 123 9.94 15.25 6.29
C TYR A 123 9.59 16.52 5.49
N PHE A 124 9.01 16.37 4.30
CA PHE A 124 8.66 17.52 3.46
C PHE A 124 7.53 18.35 4.06
N LYS A 125 6.58 17.73 4.78
CA LYS A 125 5.56 18.45 5.54
C LYS A 125 6.17 19.31 6.66
N ARG A 126 7.17 18.79 7.38
CA ARG A 126 7.87 19.53 8.45
C ARG A 126 8.75 20.66 7.92
N LYS A 127 9.35 20.48 6.74
CA LYS A 127 10.27 21.43 6.13
C LYS A 127 9.57 22.55 5.34
N GLY A 128 8.24 22.51 5.23
CA GLY A 128 7.48 23.57 4.57
C GLY A 128 7.72 23.66 3.06
N TYR A 129 8.02 22.55 2.37
CA TYR A 129 8.14 22.49 0.90
C TYR A 129 6.77 22.63 0.19
N ALA A 130 6.05 23.65 0.62
CA ALA A 130 4.64 23.95 0.42
C ALA A 130 4.41 25.44 0.75
N GLU A 131 5.36 26.29 0.36
CA GLU A 131 5.22 27.74 0.22
C GLU A 131 5.70 28.14 -1.19
#